data_AF-A0A1M4PQC4-F1
#
_entry.id   AF-A0A1M4PQC4-F1
#
_cell.length_a   1.000
_cell.length_b   1.000
_cell.length_c   1.000
_cell.angle_alpha   90.00
_cell.angle_beta   90.00
_cell.angle_gamma   90.00
#
_symmetry.space_group_name_H-M   'P 1'
#
loop_
_entity.id
_entity.type
_entity.pdbx_description
1 polymer ?
#
loop_
_entity_poly.entity_id
_entity_poly.type
_entity_poly.pdbx_seq_one_letter_code
_entity_poly.pdbx_strand_id
1 'polypeptide(L)'
;MYTLEEKKKAVDLYIQYDKQLLKTINTLGYLSRNSLRKWYYEFRDSGKFKSKYTRKQKYTKEQREKAIKYYFDHESNATKTIAALGYPCRAILKVWIDEKIPGQQKDCSYQKSLVEYNEEQKKSAVKKLLLREKSVKDIADDIGVDRVTLYNWKNQQLGKEATAIVKPRIDYQMIKKVLKWRLSALKSKFIG
;
A
#
# COMPACT_ATOMS: atom_id res chain seq x y z
N MET A 1 6.42 19.64 13.70
CA MET A 1 5.54 20.49 12.86
C MET A 1 5.30 21.79 13.62
N TYR A 2 5.33 22.94 12.96
CA TYR A 2 5.10 24.22 13.63
C TYR A 2 3.61 24.47 13.87
N THR A 3 3.29 24.97 15.06
CA THR A 3 1.92 25.33 15.45
C THR A 3 1.44 26.56 14.70
N LEU A 4 0.12 26.79 14.68
CA LEU A 4 -0.45 27.96 14.01
C LEU A 4 0.01 29.26 14.69
N GLU A 5 0.19 29.23 16.01
CA GLU A 5 0.72 30.35 16.80
C GLU A 5 2.17 30.69 16.46
N GLU A 6 3.03 29.67 16.34
CA GLU A 6 4.43 29.86 15.93
C GLU A 6 4.51 30.49 14.52
N LYS A 7 3.66 30.05 13.60
CA LYS A 7 3.58 30.63 12.25
C LYS A 7 3.14 32.10 12.27
N LYS A 8 2.13 32.44 13.08
CA LYS A 8 1.66 33.82 13.28
C LYS A 8 2.79 34.70 13.82
N LYS A 9 3.37 34.32 14.95
CA LYS A 9 4.49 35.05 15.60
C LYS A 9 5.64 35.30 14.63
N ALA A 10 5.98 34.31 13.80
CA ALA A 10 7.03 34.45 12.82
C ALA A 10 6.71 35.43 11.69
N VAL A 11 5.48 35.43 11.17
CA VAL A 11 5.05 36.37 10.13
C VAL A 11 4.93 37.79 10.69
N ASP A 12 4.42 37.95 11.92
CA ASP A 12 4.30 39.26 12.56
C ASP A 12 5.67 39.90 12.78
N LEU A 13 6.64 39.15 13.32
CA LEU A 13 8.03 39.59 13.46
C LEU A 13 8.68 39.92 12.12
N TYR A 14 8.37 39.14 11.08
CA TYR A 14 8.88 39.39 9.74
C TYR A 14 8.38 40.72 9.15
N ILE A 15 7.13 41.07 9.41
CA ILE A 15 6.55 42.36 9.01
C ILE A 15 7.14 43.50 9.85
N GLN A 16 7.29 43.31 11.15
CA GLN A 16 7.91 44.30 12.05
C GLN A 16 9.35 44.63 11.68
N TYR A 17 10.13 43.65 11.23
CA TYR A 17 11.50 43.85 10.77
C TYR A 17 11.62 44.26 9.30
N ASP A 18 10.57 44.83 8.72
CA ASP A 18 10.55 45.28 7.32
C ASP A 18 11.06 44.21 6.34
N LYS A 19 10.55 42.98 6.53
CA LYS A 19 10.84 41.81 5.67
C LYS A 19 12.30 41.36 5.69
N GLN A 20 13.05 41.69 6.74
CA GLN A 20 14.41 41.17 6.96
C GLN A 20 14.39 39.71 7.43
N LEU A 21 14.68 38.79 6.49
CA LEU A 21 14.64 37.34 6.72
C LEU A 21 15.63 36.87 7.79
N LEU A 22 16.90 37.28 7.67
CA LEU A 22 17.95 36.81 8.58
C LEU A 22 17.72 37.27 10.02
N LYS A 23 17.27 38.52 10.19
CA LYS A 23 16.95 39.08 11.50
C LYS A 23 15.84 38.27 12.17
N THR A 24 14.75 38.02 11.46
CA THR A 24 13.62 37.21 11.97
C THR A 24 14.03 35.78 12.33
N ILE A 25 14.86 35.15 11.50
CA ILE A 25 15.35 33.79 11.75
C ILE A 25 16.28 33.74 12.96
N ASN A 26 17.18 34.71 13.10
CA ASN A 26 18.10 34.78 14.24
C ASN A 26 17.34 35.04 15.55
N THR A 27 16.28 35.85 15.53
CA THR A 27 15.45 36.12 16.71
C THR A 27 14.67 34.89 17.17
N LEU A 28 14.14 34.09 16.24
CA LEU A 28 13.30 32.93 16.57
C LEU A 28 14.10 31.62 16.68
N GLY A 29 15.23 31.49 16.01
CA GLY A 29 16.15 30.35 16.11
C GLY A 29 15.70 29.04 15.46
N TYR A 30 14.41 28.85 15.18
CA TYR A 30 13.87 27.56 14.70
C TYR A 30 13.34 27.58 13.26
N LEU A 31 13.34 28.73 12.57
CA LEU A 31 12.75 28.85 11.23
C LEU A 31 13.77 28.63 10.10
N SER A 32 13.34 27.89 9.07
CA SER A 32 14.03 27.90 7.78
C SER A 32 13.63 29.12 6.94
N ARG A 33 14.56 29.64 6.12
CA ARG A 33 14.31 30.75 5.17
C ARG A 33 13.11 30.49 4.27
N ASN A 34 12.94 29.24 3.81
CA ASN A 34 11.86 28.83 2.92
C ASN A 34 10.52 28.74 3.66
N SER A 35 10.52 28.28 4.91
CA SER A 35 9.32 28.23 5.76
C SER A 35 8.74 29.63 5.94
N LEU A 36 9.59 30.60 6.30
CA LEU A 36 9.15 31.97 6.56
C LEU A 36 8.58 32.65 5.31
N ARG A 37 9.26 32.54 4.16
CA ARG A 37 8.73 33.06 2.88
C ARG A 37 7.39 32.44 2.53
N LYS A 38 7.27 31.12 2.67
CA LYS A 38 6.03 30.39 2.37
C LYS A 38 4.89 30.86 3.26
N TRP A 39 5.11 31.01 4.57
CA TRP A 39 4.09 31.48 5.51
C TRP A 39 3.69 32.91 5.24
N TYR A 40 4.64 33.79 4.91
CA TYR A 40 4.36 35.17 4.52
C TYR A 40 3.48 35.23 3.26
N TYR A 41 3.79 34.45 2.21
CA TYR A 41 2.95 34.39 1.01
C TYR A 41 1.57 33.78 1.27
N GLU A 42 1.48 32.70 2.06
CA GLU A 42 0.20 32.12 2.45
C GLU A 42 -0.68 33.13 3.22
N PHE A 43 -0.07 33.88 4.15
CA PHE A 43 -0.74 34.92 4.92
C PHE A 43 -1.16 36.10 4.05
N ARG A 44 -0.28 36.59 3.17
CA ARG A 44 -0.57 37.70 2.25
C ARG A 44 -1.70 37.37 1.26
N ASP A 45 -1.65 36.19 0.65
CA ASP A 45 -2.57 35.84 -0.44
C ASP A 45 -3.93 35.33 0.06
N SER A 46 -3.99 34.71 1.25
CA SER A 46 -5.23 34.06 1.75
C SER A 46 -5.64 34.46 3.17
N GLY A 47 -4.82 35.20 3.90
CA GLY A 47 -5.05 35.58 5.31
C GLY A 47 -4.99 34.40 6.30
N LYS A 48 -4.70 33.19 5.83
CA LYS A 48 -4.73 31.96 6.63
C LYS A 48 -3.53 31.08 6.31
N PHE A 49 -2.94 30.48 7.34
CA PHE A 49 -1.90 29.47 7.17
C PHE A 49 -2.50 28.16 6.70
N LYS A 50 -1.91 27.53 5.68
CA LYS A 50 -2.36 26.20 5.28
C LYS A 50 -1.95 25.19 6.35
N SER A 51 -2.93 24.45 6.86
CA SER A 51 -2.69 23.40 7.87
C SER A 51 -1.98 22.19 7.26
N LYS A 52 -2.29 21.86 6.01
CA LYS A 52 -1.70 20.74 5.26
C LYS A 52 -1.39 21.15 3.83
N TYR A 53 -0.32 20.57 3.28
CA TYR A 53 -0.04 20.68 1.85
C TYR A 53 -1.08 19.84 1.09
N THR A 54 -1.94 20.49 0.32
CA THR A 54 -2.82 19.82 -0.64
C THR A 54 -2.15 19.86 -2.00
N ARG A 55 -1.90 18.69 -2.58
CA ARG A 55 -1.43 18.59 -3.96
C ARG A 55 -2.54 19.14 -4.87
N LYS A 56 -2.19 19.98 -5.83
CA LYS A 56 -3.13 20.43 -6.87
C LYS A 56 -3.70 19.19 -7.58
N GLN A 57 -5.02 19.16 -7.77
CA GLN A 57 -5.68 18.09 -8.51
C GLN A 57 -5.11 18.05 -9.94
N LYS A 58 -4.75 16.85 -10.41
CA LYS A 58 -4.13 16.66 -11.74
C LYS A 58 -5.11 16.90 -12.89
N TYR A 59 -6.40 16.69 -12.66
CA TYR A 59 -7.46 16.83 -13.65
C TYR A 59 -8.55 17.76 -13.14
N THR A 60 -9.13 18.54 -14.04
CA THR A 60 -10.26 19.43 -13.71
C THR A 60 -11.55 18.62 -13.52
N LYS A 61 -12.55 19.23 -12.87
CA LYS A 61 -13.88 18.62 -12.71
C LYS A 61 -14.53 18.33 -14.06
N GLU A 62 -14.40 19.25 -15.02
CA GLU A 62 -14.92 19.09 -16.38
C GLU A 62 -14.27 17.91 -17.11
N GLN A 63 -12.95 17.76 -17.01
CA GLN A 63 -12.23 16.63 -17.59
C GLN A 63 -12.69 15.30 -16.98
N ARG A 64 -12.92 15.28 -15.67
CA ARG A 64 -13.45 14.11 -14.97
C ARG A 64 -14.85 13.76 -15.47
N GLU A 65 -15.76 14.72 -15.53
CA GLU A 65 -17.14 14.49 -15.98
C GLU A 65 -17.20 14.04 -17.44
N LYS A 66 -16.39 14.65 -18.32
CA LYS A 66 -16.28 14.22 -19.72
C LYS A 66 -15.81 12.77 -19.85
N ALA A 67 -14.82 12.37 -19.07
CA ALA A 67 -14.31 10.99 -19.08
C ALA A 67 -15.36 9.98 -18.57
N ILE A 68 -16.10 10.33 -17.53
CA ILE A 68 -17.16 9.48 -16.98
C ILE A 68 -18.32 9.36 -17.98
N LYS A 69 -18.76 10.47 -18.60
CA LYS A 69 -19.82 10.43 -19.62
C LYS A 69 -19.44 9.54 -20.80
N TYR A 70 -18.26 9.76 -21.38
CA TYR A 70 -17.77 8.94 -22.49
C TYR A 70 -17.74 7.45 -22.15
N TYR A 71 -17.33 7.10 -20.92
CA TYR A 71 -17.30 5.72 -20.46
C TYR A 71 -18.70 5.08 -20.47
N PHE A 72 -19.71 5.77 -19.97
CA PHE A 72 -21.09 5.25 -19.97
C PHE A 72 -21.69 5.19 -21.38
N ASP A 73 -21.38 6.17 -22.23
CA ASP A 73 -21.86 6.21 -23.62
C ASP A 73 -21.26 5.07 -24.49
N HIS A 74 -20.02 4.64 -24.19
CA HIS A 74 -19.27 3.66 -24.98
C HIS A 74 -19.08 2.32 -24.25
N GLU A 75 -20.19 1.66 -23.94
CA GLU A 75 -20.26 0.26 -23.47
C GLU A 75 -19.48 -0.02 -22.16
N SER A 76 -19.17 1.01 -21.35
CA SER A 76 -18.38 0.86 -20.12
C SER A 76 -16.99 0.23 -20.36
N ASN A 77 -16.37 0.48 -21.51
CA ASN A 77 -15.02 0.00 -21.77
C ASN A 77 -13.96 1.05 -21.41
N ALA A 78 -13.29 0.84 -20.27
CA ALA A 78 -12.24 1.72 -19.78
C ALA A 78 -11.08 1.88 -20.78
N THR A 79 -10.69 0.81 -21.49
CA THR A 79 -9.57 0.88 -22.44
C THR A 79 -9.93 1.76 -23.64
N LYS A 80 -11.14 1.59 -24.21
CA LYS A 80 -11.63 2.43 -25.32
C LYS A 80 -11.72 3.90 -24.90
N THR A 81 -12.23 4.16 -23.69
CA THR A 81 -12.36 5.51 -23.12
C THR A 81 -11.00 6.22 -23.03
N ILE A 82 -9.99 5.52 -22.52
CA ILE A 82 -8.64 6.06 -22.35
C ILE A 82 -7.95 6.26 -23.70
N ALA A 83 -8.13 5.34 -24.64
CA ALA A 83 -7.58 5.46 -25.99
C ALA A 83 -8.18 6.67 -26.74
N ALA A 84 -9.47 6.93 -26.58
CA ALA A 84 -10.15 8.05 -27.23
C ALA A 84 -9.80 9.41 -26.61
N LEU A 85 -9.73 9.50 -25.28
CA LEU A 85 -9.49 10.77 -24.58
C LEU A 85 -8.01 11.08 -24.35
N GLY A 86 -7.14 10.07 -24.37
CA GLY A 86 -5.71 10.19 -24.02
C GLY A 86 -5.42 10.39 -22.52
N TYR A 87 -6.47 10.49 -21.71
CA TYR A 87 -6.45 10.61 -20.25
C TYR A 87 -7.81 10.13 -19.69
N PRO A 88 -7.97 9.84 -18.39
CA PRO A 88 -6.95 9.57 -17.37
C PRO A 88 -6.38 8.14 -17.51
N CYS A 89 -5.52 7.67 -16.61
CA CYS A 89 -5.13 6.26 -16.58
C CYS A 89 -6.25 5.38 -15.99
N ARG A 90 -6.21 4.07 -16.26
CA ARG A 90 -7.27 3.10 -15.89
C ARG A 90 -7.62 3.10 -14.41
N ALA A 91 -6.62 3.18 -13.53
CA ALA A 91 -6.84 3.22 -12.09
C ALA A 91 -7.64 4.45 -11.65
N ILE A 92 -7.33 5.63 -12.23
CA ILE A 92 -8.02 6.88 -11.89
C ILE A 92 -9.45 6.87 -12.43
N LEU A 93 -9.65 6.38 -13.66
CA LEU A 93 -10.99 6.26 -14.24
C LEU A 93 -11.88 5.35 -13.38
N LYS A 94 -11.34 4.23 -12.89
CA LYS A 94 -12.06 3.33 -11.97
C LYS A 94 -12.50 4.04 -10.70
N VAL A 95 -11.58 4.72 -10.01
CA VAL A 95 -11.91 5.49 -8.80
C VAL A 95 -13.01 6.50 -9.07
N TRP A 96 -12.97 7.20 -10.22
CA TRP A 96 -14.01 8.15 -10.58
C TRP A 96 -15.38 7.52 -10.82
N ILE A 97 -15.42 6.31 -11.38
CA ILE A 97 -16.64 5.53 -11.61
C ILE A 97 -17.17 4.99 -10.28
N ASP A 98 -16.30 4.43 -9.44
CA ASP A 98 -16.64 3.90 -8.12
C ASP A 98 -17.21 4.98 -7.20
N GLU A 99 -16.65 6.19 -7.25
CA GLU A 99 -17.19 7.37 -6.55
C GLU A 99 -18.59 7.78 -7.06
N LYS A 100 -18.94 7.49 -8.32
CA LYS A 100 -20.25 7.82 -8.91
C LYS A 100 -21.28 6.72 -8.71
N ILE A 101 -20.89 5.46 -8.82
CA ILE A 101 -21.75 4.29 -8.67
C ILE A 101 -20.99 3.25 -7.82
N PRO A 102 -21.13 3.31 -6.49
CA PRO A 102 -20.48 2.35 -5.62
C PRO A 102 -21.03 0.95 -5.89
N GLY A 103 -20.14 -0.02 -6.13
CA GLY A 103 -20.50 -1.45 -6.26
C GLY A 103 -20.73 -1.96 -7.69
N GLN A 104 -20.57 -1.13 -8.72
CA GLN A 104 -20.71 -1.58 -10.12
C GLN A 104 -19.47 -2.33 -10.65
N GLN A 105 -18.28 -2.02 -10.12
CA GLN A 105 -17.05 -2.69 -10.53
C GLN A 105 -16.91 -4.01 -9.76
N LYS A 106 -17.04 -5.14 -10.45
CA LYS A 106 -16.57 -6.42 -9.93
C LYS A 106 -15.04 -6.36 -9.93
N ASP A 107 -14.43 -6.45 -8.74
CA ASP A 107 -12.99 -6.59 -8.62
C ASP A 107 -12.54 -7.88 -9.33
N CYS A 108 -12.11 -7.76 -10.58
CA CYS A 108 -11.48 -8.86 -11.31
C CYS A 108 -10.12 -9.24 -10.70
N SER A 109 -9.68 -8.58 -9.62
CA SER A 109 -8.44 -8.88 -8.91
C SER A 109 -8.54 -10.16 -8.07
N TYR A 110 -9.76 -10.62 -7.76
CA TYR A 110 -9.95 -11.90 -7.11
C TYR A 110 -10.08 -12.98 -8.19
N GLN A 111 -8.93 -13.37 -8.76
CA GLN A 111 -8.81 -14.70 -9.35
C GLN A 111 -9.04 -15.71 -8.22
N LYS A 112 -10.32 -16.04 -7.96
CA LYS A 112 -10.65 -17.27 -7.24
C LYS A 112 -9.98 -18.39 -8.03
N SER A 113 -9.27 -19.27 -7.34
CA SER A 113 -8.83 -20.50 -7.96
C SER A 113 -10.06 -21.18 -8.56
N LEU A 114 -9.99 -21.57 -9.84
CA LEU A 114 -11.10 -22.26 -10.52
C LEU A 114 -11.55 -23.53 -9.76
N VAL A 115 -10.64 -24.10 -8.98
CA VAL A 115 -10.86 -25.21 -8.08
C VAL A 115 -10.85 -24.71 -6.64
N GLU A 116 -11.94 -24.96 -5.91
CA GLU A 116 -12.03 -24.71 -4.48
C GLU A 116 -11.42 -25.91 -3.73
N TYR A 117 -10.26 -25.71 -3.10
CA TYR A 117 -9.64 -26.72 -2.25
C TYR A 117 -10.15 -26.59 -0.82
N ASN A 118 -10.53 -27.71 -0.21
CA ASN A 118 -10.99 -27.73 1.17
C ASN A 118 -9.82 -27.38 2.12
N GLU A 119 -10.12 -26.77 3.28
CA GLU A 119 -9.09 -26.32 4.23
C GLU A 119 -8.22 -27.47 4.73
N GLU A 120 -8.79 -28.67 4.84
CA GLU A 120 -8.09 -29.89 5.22
C GLU A 120 -7.06 -30.32 4.16
N GLN A 121 -7.41 -30.19 2.87
CA GLN A 121 -6.50 -30.50 1.76
C GLN A 121 -5.31 -29.53 1.76
N LYS A 122 -5.56 -28.24 1.97
CA LYS A 122 -4.51 -27.22 2.09
C LYS A 122 -3.58 -27.51 3.27
N LYS A 123 -4.13 -27.83 4.44
CA LYS A 123 -3.35 -28.18 5.65
C LYS A 123 -2.50 -29.44 5.44
N SER A 124 -3.05 -30.47 4.82
CA SER A 124 -2.33 -31.70 4.47
C SER A 124 -1.17 -31.41 3.51
N ALA A 125 -1.41 -30.61 2.47
CA ALA A 125 -0.41 -30.20 1.50
C ALA A 125 0.76 -29.43 2.14
N VAL A 126 0.45 -28.47 3.02
CA VAL A 126 1.46 -27.67 3.73
C VAL A 126 2.23 -28.55 4.73
N LYS A 127 1.57 -29.51 5.39
CA LYS A 127 2.24 -30.48 6.27
C LYS A 127 3.25 -31.33 5.50
N LYS A 128 2.85 -31.93 4.37
CA LYS A 128 3.75 -32.68 3.46
C LYS A 128 4.94 -31.83 3.01
N LEU A 129 4.69 -30.56 2.65
CA LEU A 129 5.72 -29.60 2.23
C LEU A 129 6.73 -29.28 3.35
N LEU A 130 6.26 -29.12 4.59
CA LEU A 130 7.11 -28.83 5.75
C LEU A 130 7.92 -30.05 6.19
N LEU A 131 7.34 -31.23 6.12
CA LEU A 131 8.00 -32.50 6.45
C LEU A 131 8.98 -32.96 5.36
N ARG A 132 9.01 -32.29 4.18
CA ARG A 132 9.85 -32.61 3.01
C ARG A 132 9.84 -34.11 2.69
N GLU A 133 8.66 -34.73 2.76
CA GLU A 133 8.49 -36.17 2.50
C GLU A 133 8.79 -36.50 1.03
N LYS A 134 8.48 -35.58 0.11
CA LYS A 134 8.74 -35.68 -1.33
C LYS A 134 9.22 -34.35 -1.89
N SER A 135 9.63 -34.34 -3.17
CA SER A 135 9.91 -33.09 -3.88
C SER A 135 8.67 -32.22 -3.90
N VAL A 136 8.86 -30.89 -3.88
CA VAL A 136 7.75 -29.92 -4.01
C VAL A 136 6.97 -30.15 -5.30
N LYS A 137 7.64 -30.64 -6.36
CA LYS A 137 7.00 -31.02 -7.61
C LYS A 137 6.02 -32.18 -7.42
N ASP A 138 6.47 -33.26 -6.80
CA ASP A 138 5.67 -34.47 -6.63
C ASP A 138 4.45 -34.22 -5.73
N ILE A 139 4.59 -33.33 -4.73
CA ILE A 139 3.47 -32.91 -3.87
C ILE A 139 2.46 -32.05 -4.66
N ALA A 140 2.95 -31.19 -5.55
CA ALA A 140 2.11 -30.40 -6.44
C ALA A 140 1.33 -31.30 -7.42
N ASP A 141 2.02 -32.26 -8.03
CA ASP A 141 1.45 -33.21 -8.99
C ASP A 141 0.43 -34.15 -8.32
N ASP A 142 0.69 -34.63 -7.09
CA ASP A 142 -0.24 -35.48 -6.28
C ASP A 142 -1.56 -34.77 -5.96
N ILE A 143 -1.54 -33.43 -5.85
CA ILE A 143 -2.69 -32.61 -5.46
C ILE A 143 -3.32 -31.91 -6.69
N GLY A 144 -2.64 -31.93 -7.83
CA GLY A 144 -3.05 -31.25 -9.05
C GLY A 144 -2.95 -29.72 -8.95
N VAL A 145 -1.97 -29.20 -8.21
CA VAL A 145 -1.74 -27.75 -8.06
C VAL A 145 -0.36 -27.34 -8.54
N ASP A 146 -0.22 -26.08 -8.95
CA ASP A 146 1.10 -25.53 -9.21
C ASP A 146 1.91 -25.35 -7.92
N ARG A 147 3.24 -25.42 -8.03
CA ARG A 147 4.18 -25.20 -6.91
C ARG A 147 3.99 -23.85 -6.25
N VAL A 148 3.63 -22.82 -7.03
CA VAL A 148 3.38 -21.46 -6.52
C VAL A 148 2.19 -21.46 -5.57
N THR A 149 1.15 -22.23 -5.89
CA THR A 149 -0.04 -22.38 -5.03
C THR A 149 0.31 -23.01 -3.69
N LEU A 150 1.19 -24.03 -3.64
CA LEU A 150 1.66 -24.62 -2.39
C LEU A 150 2.43 -23.62 -1.52
N TYR A 151 3.30 -22.81 -2.12
CA TYR A 151 3.99 -21.74 -1.39
C TYR A 151 3.02 -20.66 -0.90
N ASN A 152 2.01 -20.31 -1.69
CA ASN A 152 0.97 -19.36 -1.28
C ASN A 152 0.16 -19.89 -0.09
N TRP A 153 -0.25 -21.16 -0.09
CA TRP A 153 -0.94 -21.78 1.06
C TRP A 153 -0.06 -21.83 2.30
N LYS A 154 1.23 -22.19 2.15
CA LYS A 154 2.20 -22.13 3.24
C LYS A 154 2.33 -20.71 3.80
N ASN A 155 2.42 -19.70 2.94
CA ASN A 155 2.56 -18.29 3.34
C ASN A 155 1.29 -17.75 4.00
N GLN A 156 0.11 -18.21 3.58
CA GLN A 156 -1.18 -17.88 4.20
C GLN A 156 -1.29 -18.47 5.61
N GLN A 157 -0.82 -19.72 5.81
CA GLN A 157 -0.90 -20.40 7.11
C GLN A 157 0.18 -19.98 8.12
N LEU A 158 1.40 -19.67 7.66
CA LEU A 158 2.53 -19.34 8.53
C LEU A 158 2.81 -17.83 8.64
N GLY A 159 2.15 -17.01 7.82
CA GLY A 159 2.45 -15.59 7.67
C GLY A 159 3.67 -15.32 6.77
N LYS A 160 3.66 -14.18 6.06
CA LYS A 160 4.75 -13.76 5.17
C LYS A 160 6.08 -13.53 5.91
N GLU A 161 6.03 -13.17 7.20
CA GLU A 161 7.21 -12.88 8.02
C GLU A 161 7.97 -14.16 8.43
N ALA A 162 7.28 -15.27 8.69
CA ALA A 162 7.91 -16.55 9.02
C ALA A 162 8.65 -17.18 7.83
N THR A 163 8.32 -16.77 6.60
CA THR A 163 8.88 -17.32 5.36
C THR A 163 10.00 -16.48 4.78
N ALA A 164 10.03 -15.16 5.05
CA ALA A 164 11.13 -14.26 4.70
C ALA A 164 12.45 -14.59 5.44
N ILE A 165 12.38 -15.21 6.62
CA ILE A 165 13.57 -15.61 7.41
C ILE A 165 14.33 -16.78 6.75
N VAL A 166 13.72 -17.52 5.82
CA VAL A 166 14.37 -18.64 5.11
C VAL A 166 15.14 -18.17 3.87
N LYS A 167 15.90 -17.08 4.03
CA LYS A 167 17.06 -16.77 3.19
C LYS A 167 18.21 -16.34 4.09
N PRO A 168 18.90 -17.31 4.68
CA PRO A 168 20.34 -17.34 4.43
C PRO A 168 20.77 -18.68 3.81
N ARG A 169 21.99 -18.70 3.26
CA ARG A 169 22.74 -19.92 2.99
C ARG A 169 22.94 -20.63 4.35
N ILE A 170 22.01 -21.49 4.78
CA ILE A 170 22.06 -22.12 6.11
C ILE A 170 22.27 -23.63 6.00
N ASP A 171 23.25 -24.08 6.77
CA ASP A 171 23.60 -25.45 7.08
C ASP A 171 22.40 -26.29 7.56
N TYR A 172 22.16 -27.40 6.87
CA TYR A 172 21.05 -28.33 7.09
C TYR A 172 21.02 -28.88 8.52
N GLN A 173 22.17 -29.01 9.18
CA GLN A 173 22.22 -29.50 10.57
C GLN A 173 21.58 -28.53 11.56
N MET A 174 21.75 -27.23 11.34
CA MET A 174 21.20 -26.19 12.21
C MET A 174 19.67 -26.14 12.10
N ILE A 175 19.13 -26.27 10.89
CA ILE A 175 17.68 -26.35 10.65
C ILE A 175 17.09 -27.61 11.31
N LYS A 176 17.76 -28.75 11.21
CA LYS A 176 17.31 -30.01 11.82
C LYS A 176 17.23 -29.91 13.36
N LYS A 177 18.17 -29.20 13.99
CA LYS A 177 18.14 -28.92 15.44
C LYS A 177 16.98 -27.98 15.82
N VAL A 178 16.81 -26.88 15.10
CA VAL A 178 15.74 -25.90 15.36
C VAL A 178 14.35 -26.51 15.17
N LEU A 179 14.17 -27.33 14.13
CA LEU A 179 12.90 -28.03 13.88
C LEU A 179 12.64 -29.12 14.93
N LYS A 180 13.66 -29.88 15.37
CA LYS A 180 13.51 -30.85 16.48
C LYS A 180 13.07 -30.17 17.77
N TRP A 181 13.69 -29.04 18.12
CA TRP A 181 13.34 -28.26 19.31
C TRP A 181 11.90 -27.71 19.22
N ARG A 182 11.50 -27.16 18.07
CA ARG A 182 10.11 -26.69 17.87
C ARG A 182 9.08 -27.81 17.92
N LEU A 183 9.40 -28.99 17.39
CA LEU A 183 8.53 -30.16 17.46
C LEU A 183 8.39 -30.71 18.89
N SER A 184 9.45 -30.65 19.72
CA SER A 184 9.34 -31.04 21.14
C SER A 184 8.51 -30.03 21.94
N ALA A 185 8.68 -28.73 21.67
CA ALA A 185 7.89 -27.68 22.31
C ALA A 185 6.41 -27.73 21.92
N LEU A 186 6.09 -28.15 20.69
CA LEU A 186 4.70 -28.39 20.26
C LEU A 186 4.12 -29.64 20.89
N LYS A 187 4.89 -30.73 21.02
CA LYS A 187 4.42 -31.96 21.71
C LYS A 187 4.10 -31.74 23.18
N SER A 188 4.88 -30.91 23.91
CA SER A 188 4.59 -30.61 25.32
C SER A 188 3.35 -29.72 25.50
N LYS A 189 2.88 -29.07 24.44
CA LYS A 189 1.70 -28.18 24.46
C LYS A 189 0.38 -28.89 24.17
N PHE A 190 0.44 -30.14 23.74
CA PHE A 190 -0.72 -30.94 23.30
C PHE A 190 -0.91 -32.25 24.10
N ILE A 191 -0.11 -32.49 25.15
CA ILE A 191 -0.23 -33.64 26.07
C ILE A 191 -0.54 -33.14 27.51
N GLY A 192 -1.20 -31.99 27.62
CA GLY A 192 -1.79 -31.48 28.86
C GLY A 192 -3.29 -31.31 28.68
#